data_AF-A0A212CU78-F1
#
_entry.id   AF-A0A212CU78-F1
#
_cell.length_a   1.000
_cell.length_b   1.000
_cell.length_c   1.000
_cell.angle_alpha   90.00
_cell.angle_beta   90.00
_cell.angle_gamma   90.00
#
_symmetry.space_group_name_H-M   'P 1'
#
loop_
_entity.id
_entity.type
_entity.pdbx_description
1 polymer ?
#
loop_
_entity_poly.entity_id
_entity_poly.type
_entity_poly.pdbx_seq_one_letter_code
_entity_poly.pdbx_strand_id
1 'polypeptide(L)'
;MATARGSRYLLKIGRWRRSFGIAPQFRALATLVPGVSHVDNKSDFLGKRPHRRHPGILQLSCVRLPQALADAAQLLLLEGAMPNMEKQVQVLTNYLWSRHLPVEPEELQRRAVLLEKKILENADSCQMEKHQEEVLRALRRTTYHWQKLSYNEGLSLVYMAARLDGGFAAVSRAFHEIQARLPEFQPQTLMDFGSGTGSVTWAAHSTWGQSLREYMCVDSSAAMLELAEKLLKGEDKM
;
A
#
# COMPACT_ATOMS: atom_id res chain seq x y z
N MET A 1 -37.68 66.80 34.49
CA MET A 1 -37.67 65.70 35.48
C MET A 1 -38.25 64.45 34.83
N ALA A 2 -37.73 63.26 35.19
CA ALA A 2 -37.99 61.92 34.62
C ALA A 2 -37.32 61.65 33.24
N THR A 3 -36.09 61.13 33.18
CA THR A 3 -35.62 59.71 33.27
C THR A 3 -36.04 58.81 32.11
N ALA A 4 -35.11 58.51 31.18
CA ALA A 4 -34.97 57.18 30.57
C ALA A 4 -33.59 57.03 29.91
N ARG A 5 -32.98 55.87 30.17
CA ARG A 5 -31.62 55.44 29.81
C ARG A 5 -31.49 55.13 28.32
N GLY A 6 -30.29 55.35 27.77
CA GLY A 6 -29.86 54.82 26.47
C GLY A 6 -28.35 54.92 26.31
N SER A 7 -27.63 53.92 26.82
CA SER A 7 -26.16 53.83 26.75
C SER A 7 -25.72 53.54 25.31
N ARG A 8 -25.19 54.54 24.61
CA ARG A 8 -24.49 54.36 23.34
C ARG A 8 -23.04 53.97 23.64
N TYR A 9 -22.72 52.68 23.53
CA TYR A 9 -21.32 52.24 23.52
C TYR A 9 -20.73 52.49 22.14
N LEU A 10 -19.82 53.47 22.11
CA LEU A 10 -18.95 53.78 20.99
C LEU A 10 -18.02 52.60 20.70
N LEU A 11 -18.01 52.20 19.43
CA LEU A 11 -16.99 51.37 18.79
C LEU A 11 -15.59 51.87 19.14
N LYS A 12 -14.80 51.06 19.86
CA LYS A 12 -13.35 51.16 19.87
C LYS A 12 -12.78 49.99 19.05
N ILE A 13 -12.30 50.34 17.86
CA ILE A 13 -11.49 49.48 17.01
C ILE A 13 -10.18 49.19 17.75
N GLY A 14 -10.10 48.00 18.35
CA GLY A 14 -8.89 47.46 18.95
C GLY A 14 -8.01 46.83 17.87
N ARG A 15 -6.82 47.40 17.64
CA ARG A 15 -5.78 46.84 16.77
C ARG A 15 -5.41 45.43 17.23
N TRP A 16 -5.75 44.43 16.44
CA TRP A 16 -5.20 43.08 16.57
C TRP A 16 -3.73 43.09 16.15
N ARG A 17 -2.82 43.06 17.12
CA ARG A 17 -1.43 42.66 16.87
C ARG A 17 -1.44 41.15 16.57
N ARG A 18 -1.17 40.78 15.32
CA ARG A 18 -0.81 39.40 14.95
C ARG A 18 0.55 39.08 15.57
N SER A 19 0.55 38.42 16.71
CA SER A 19 1.69 37.62 17.14
C SER A 19 1.72 36.36 16.27
N PHE A 20 2.57 36.37 15.24
CA PHE A 20 2.98 35.16 14.52
C PHE A 20 3.81 34.31 15.49
N GLY A 21 3.13 33.48 16.27
CA GLY A 21 3.74 32.31 16.89
C GLY A 21 3.97 31.28 15.79
N ILE A 22 5.16 31.27 15.20
CA ILE A 22 5.60 30.18 14.34
C ILE A 22 5.71 28.96 15.26
N ALA A 23 4.73 28.05 15.21
CA ALA A 23 4.87 26.74 15.80
C ALA A 23 6.11 26.08 15.15
N PRO A 24 7.04 25.51 15.93
CA PRO A 24 8.17 24.81 15.33
C PRO A 24 7.60 23.60 14.58
N GLN A 25 7.63 23.67 13.26
CA GLN A 25 7.39 22.51 12.42
C GLN A 25 8.54 21.54 12.72
N PHE A 26 8.29 20.57 13.60
CA PHE A 26 9.15 19.41 13.73
C PHE A 26 9.02 18.61 12.42
N ARG A 27 9.75 19.03 11.39
CA ARG A 27 10.14 18.11 10.32
C ARG A 27 10.90 17.01 11.03
N ALA A 28 10.32 15.83 11.14
CA ALA A 28 11.05 14.62 11.46
C ALA A 28 12.03 14.38 10.29
N LEU A 29 13.15 15.09 10.31
CA LEU A 29 14.33 14.72 9.56
C LEU A 29 14.70 13.34 10.11
N ALA A 30 14.59 12.30 9.28
CA ALA A 30 15.33 11.08 9.51
C ALA A 30 16.82 11.46 9.45
N THR A 31 17.37 11.94 10.56
CA THR A 31 18.81 12.09 10.71
C THR A 31 19.38 10.70 10.59
N LEU A 32 19.96 10.40 9.41
CA LEU A 32 20.93 9.33 9.25
C LEU A 32 21.97 9.57 10.34
N VAL A 33 21.93 8.77 11.42
CA VAL A 33 22.95 8.81 12.46
C VAL A 33 24.24 8.34 11.78
N PRO A 34 25.21 9.23 11.52
CA PRO A 34 26.44 8.84 10.86
C PRO A 34 27.18 7.89 11.81
N GLY A 35 27.31 6.61 11.43
CA GLY A 35 28.02 5.61 12.22
C GLY A 35 27.21 4.38 12.65
N VAL A 36 25.88 4.34 12.42
CA VAL A 36 25.05 3.14 12.74
C VAL A 36 24.70 2.39 11.45
N SER A 37 25.70 2.03 10.65
CA SER A 37 25.53 1.10 9.51
C SER A 37 26.05 -0.31 9.83
N HIS A 38 26.78 -0.47 10.93
CA HIS A 38 27.31 -1.76 11.34
C HIS A 38 26.43 -2.34 12.44
N VAL A 39 25.51 -3.24 12.06
CA VAL A 39 24.83 -4.11 13.02
C VAL A 39 25.90 -4.97 13.67
N ASP A 40 26.09 -4.82 14.98
CA ASP A 40 27.03 -5.66 15.72
C ASP A 40 26.48 -7.08 15.81
N ASN A 41 26.90 -7.92 14.85
CA ASN A 41 26.58 -9.34 14.82
C ASN A 41 27.50 -10.18 15.73
N LYS A 42 28.46 -9.55 16.42
CA LYS A 42 29.44 -10.24 17.27
C LYS A 42 29.07 -10.21 18.75
N SER A 43 28.43 -9.15 19.23
CA SER A 43 27.86 -9.18 20.58
C SER A 43 26.68 -10.16 20.63
N ASP A 44 26.64 -10.98 21.67
CA ASP A 44 25.43 -11.73 22.06
C ASP A 44 24.41 -10.76 22.66
N PHE A 45 24.09 -9.67 21.91
CA PHE A 45 23.21 -8.58 22.32
C PHE A 45 21.84 -9.09 22.77
N LEU A 46 21.40 -10.21 22.18
CA LEU A 46 20.13 -10.84 22.48
C LEU A 46 20.21 -11.93 23.55
N GLY A 47 21.41 -12.36 23.96
CA GLY A 47 21.66 -13.28 25.07
C GLY A 47 20.78 -14.52 25.04
N LYS A 48 20.98 -15.47 24.10
CA LYS A 48 20.18 -16.71 23.93
C LYS A 48 18.65 -16.57 24.12
N ARG A 49 18.07 -15.37 23.99
CA ARG A 49 16.64 -15.15 24.24
C ARG A 49 15.84 -15.89 23.16
N PRO A 50 14.76 -16.61 23.55
CA PRO A 50 13.86 -17.19 22.58
C PRO A 50 13.33 -16.11 21.63
N HIS A 51 13.28 -16.39 20.33
CA HIS A 51 12.82 -15.44 19.31
C HIS A 51 11.47 -14.78 19.68
N ARG A 52 10.54 -15.52 20.31
CA ARG A 52 9.22 -15.01 20.74
C ARG A 52 9.25 -14.00 21.90
N ARG A 53 10.38 -13.86 22.59
CA ARG A 53 10.59 -12.91 23.69
C ARG A 53 11.59 -11.81 23.31
N HIS A 54 11.81 -11.61 22.02
CA HIS A 54 12.69 -10.57 21.52
C HIS A 54 12.15 -9.19 21.91
N PRO A 55 12.97 -8.27 22.45
CA PRO A 55 12.52 -6.97 22.96
C PRO A 55 11.94 -6.05 21.86
N GLY A 56 12.28 -6.30 20.60
CA GLY A 56 11.71 -5.58 19.46
C GLY A 56 10.33 -6.08 19.03
N ILE A 57 9.77 -7.12 19.65
CA ILE A 57 8.42 -7.60 19.32
C ILE A 57 7.39 -6.64 19.90
N LEU A 58 6.57 -6.08 19.02
CA LEU A 58 5.37 -5.34 19.38
C LEU A 58 4.16 -6.23 19.11
N GLN A 59 3.33 -6.42 20.14
CA GLN A 59 2.12 -7.23 20.05
C GLN A 59 0.97 -6.38 19.54
N LEU A 60 0.35 -6.81 18.44
CA LEU A 60 -0.87 -6.22 17.91
C LEU A 60 -1.95 -7.31 17.88
N SER A 61 -3.09 -7.02 18.49
CA SER A 61 -4.26 -7.89 18.38
C SER A 61 -4.74 -8.00 16.94
N CYS A 62 -5.48 -9.06 16.63
CA CYS A 62 -6.10 -9.21 15.31
C CYS A 62 -6.89 -7.95 14.94
N VAL A 63 -6.52 -7.35 13.80
CA VAL A 63 -7.10 -6.10 13.31
C VAL A 63 -8.32 -6.45 12.46
N ARG A 64 -9.40 -5.67 12.61
CA ARG A 64 -10.61 -5.75 11.78
C ARG A 64 -10.75 -4.49 10.97
N LEU A 65 -11.42 -4.59 9.82
CA LEU A 65 -11.79 -3.42 9.04
C LEU A 65 -12.68 -2.49 9.88
N PRO A 66 -12.52 -1.15 9.78
CA PRO A 66 -13.46 -0.20 10.33
C PRO A 66 -14.87 -0.48 9.81
N GLN A 67 -15.88 -0.37 10.67
CA GLN A 67 -17.25 -0.76 10.32
C GLN A 67 -17.75 -0.05 9.05
N ALA A 68 -17.53 1.27 8.95
CA ALA A 68 -17.88 2.05 7.76
C ALA A 68 -17.24 1.52 6.45
N LEU A 69 -15.99 1.05 6.52
CA LEU A 69 -15.31 0.45 5.36
C LEU A 69 -15.88 -0.94 5.04
N ALA A 70 -16.17 -1.75 6.05
CA ALA A 70 -16.77 -3.06 5.86
C ALA A 70 -18.16 -2.97 5.24
N ASP A 71 -18.98 -2.02 5.69
CA ASP A 71 -20.34 -1.78 5.18
C ASP A 71 -20.31 -1.25 3.75
N ALA A 72 -19.45 -0.26 3.46
CA ALA A 72 -19.26 0.24 2.09
C ALA A 72 -18.80 -0.86 1.13
N ALA A 73 -17.86 -1.71 1.56
CA ALA A 73 -17.40 -2.85 0.75
C ALA A 73 -18.53 -3.87 0.50
N GLN A 74 -19.37 -4.15 1.50
CA GLN A 74 -20.52 -5.05 1.35
C GLN A 74 -21.55 -4.47 0.37
N LEU A 75 -21.89 -3.19 0.49
CA LEU A 75 -22.81 -2.53 -0.43
C LEU A 75 -22.30 -2.58 -1.88
N LEU A 76 -21.03 -2.28 -2.11
CA LEU A 76 -20.44 -2.33 -3.44
C LEU A 76 -20.45 -3.75 -4.04
N LEU A 77 -20.34 -4.79 -3.20
CA LEU A 77 -20.48 -6.17 -3.66
C LEU A 77 -21.93 -6.55 -3.98
N LEU A 78 -22.91 -5.99 -3.26
CA LEU A 78 -24.33 -6.18 -3.53
C LEU A 78 -24.76 -5.46 -4.81
N GLU A 79 -24.30 -4.23 -5.03
CA GLU A 79 -24.57 -3.44 -6.24
C GLU A 79 -23.87 -4.03 -7.47
N GLY A 80 -22.60 -4.41 -7.32
CA GLY A 80 -21.77 -4.98 -8.37
C GLY A 80 -21.94 -6.48 -8.55
N ALA A 81 -23.18 -6.99 -8.44
CA ALA A 81 -23.47 -8.42 -8.46
C ALA A 81 -22.89 -9.10 -9.72
N MET A 82 -21.78 -9.81 -9.54
CA MET A 82 -21.10 -10.55 -10.60
C MET A 82 -21.34 -12.06 -10.43
N PRO A 83 -21.53 -12.81 -11.53
CA PRO A 83 -21.71 -14.25 -11.44
C PRO A 83 -20.44 -14.92 -10.88
N ASN A 84 -20.62 -15.84 -9.92
CA ASN A 84 -19.55 -16.64 -9.32
C ASN A 84 -18.43 -15.81 -8.65
N MET A 85 -18.78 -14.72 -7.96
CA MET A 85 -17.82 -13.83 -7.28
C MET A 85 -16.78 -14.58 -6.43
N GLU A 86 -17.20 -15.50 -5.56
CA GLU A 86 -16.29 -16.29 -4.72
C GLU A 86 -15.24 -17.06 -5.52
N LYS A 87 -15.66 -17.67 -6.64
CA LYS A 87 -14.74 -18.38 -7.54
C LYS A 87 -13.77 -17.42 -8.21
N GLN A 88 -14.23 -16.24 -8.62
CA GLN A 88 -13.36 -15.22 -9.22
C GLN A 88 -12.33 -14.70 -8.20
N VAL A 89 -12.76 -14.45 -6.96
CA VAL A 89 -11.88 -14.07 -5.84
C VAL A 89 -10.82 -15.15 -5.60
N GLN A 90 -11.22 -16.42 -5.51
CA GLN A 90 -10.27 -17.52 -5.31
C GLN A 90 -9.26 -17.64 -6.47
N VAL A 91 -9.73 -17.53 -7.72
CA VAL A 91 -8.86 -17.55 -8.90
C VAL A 91 -7.87 -16.39 -8.88
N LEU A 92 -8.33 -15.17 -8.58
CA LEU A 92 -7.47 -14.01 -8.50
C LEU A 92 -6.44 -14.14 -7.37
N THR A 93 -6.85 -14.59 -6.18
CA THR A 93 -5.94 -14.80 -5.04
C THR A 93 -4.85 -15.81 -5.39
N ASN A 94 -5.22 -16.95 -6.00
CA ASN A 94 -4.26 -17.97 -6.43
C ASN A 94 -3.33 -17.44 -7.53
N TYR A 95 -3.88 -16.68 -8.47
CA TYR A 95 -3.11 -16.04 -9.52
C TYR A 95 -2.07 -15.07 -8.94
N LEU A 96 -2.48 -14.15 -8.07
CA LEU A 96 -1.59 -13.19 -7.43
C LEU A 96 -0.50 -13.86 -6.60
N TRP A 97 -0.85 -14.93 -5.86
CA TRP A 97 0.10 -15.71 -5.07
C TRP A 97 1.14 -16.45 -5.91
N SER A 98 0.77 -16.89 -7.11
CA SER A 98 1.66 -17.61 -8.04
C SER A 98 2.49 -16.71 -8.95
N ARG A 99 2.42 -15.39 -8.80
CA ARG A 99 3.19 -14.46 -9.65
C ARG A 99 4.68 -14.51 -9.33
N HIS A 100 5.48 -14.52 -10.38
CA HIS A 100 6.92 -14.31 -10.31
C HIS A 100 7.29 -12.95 -10.89
N LEU A 101 8.43 -12.39 -10.47
CA LEU A 101 8.96 -11.18 -11.10
C LEU A 101 9.28 -11.44 -12.58
N PRO A 102 9.15 -10.43 -13.46
CA PRO A 102 9.66 -10.52 -14.81
C PRO A 102 11.13 -10.94 -14.79
N VAL A 103 11.51 -11.83 -15.69
CA VAL A 103 12.91 -12.26 -15.81
C VAL A 103 13.69 -11.14 -16.50
N GLU A 104 14.81 -10.74 -15.91
CA GLU A 104 15.68 -9.72 -16.49
C GLU A 104 16.23 -10.16 -17.87
N PRO A 105 16.44 -9.22 -18.81
CA PRO A 105 16.93 -9.54 -20.14
C PRO A 105 18.25 -10.31 -20.14
N GLU A 106 19.17 -9.99 -19.22
CA GLU A 106 20.47 -10.66 -19.09
C GLU A 106 20.32 -12.14 -18.69
N GLU A 107 19.40 -12.42 -17.77
CA GLU A 107 19.12 -13.79 -17.33
C GLU A 107 18.45 -14.60 -18.45
N LEU A 108 17.58 -13.97 -19.24
CA LEU A 108 17.01 -14.60 -20.43
C LEU A 108 18.09 -14.94 -21.46
N GLN A 109 19.05 -14.05 -21.69
CA GLN A 109 20.17 -14.29 -22.59
C GLN A 109 21.06 -15.45 -22.10
N ARG A 110 21.39 -15.49 -20.80
CA ARG A 110 22.17 -16.61 -20.22
C ARG A 110 21.45 -17.93 -20.42
N ARG A 111 20.14 -17.97 -20.19
CA ARG A 111 19.32 -19.17 -20.42
C ARG A 111 19.30 -19.58 -21.89
N ALA A 112 19.24 -18.61 -22.81
CA ALA A 112 19.29 -18.86 -24.25
C ALA A 112 20.59 -19.57 -24.64
N VAL A 113 21.74 -19.06 -24.19
CA VAL A 113 23.07 -19.65 -24.47
C VAL A 113 23.17 -21.08 -23.89
N LEU A 114 22.68 -21.29 -22.67
CA LEU A 114 22.68 -22.62 -22.05
C LEU A 114 21.79 -23.61 -22.81
N LEU A 115 20.65 -23.17 -23.33
CA LEU A 115 19.76 -23.99 -24.14
C LEU A 115 20.36 -24.28 -25.52
N GLU A 116 20.96 -23.28 -26.16
CA GLU A 116 21.65 -23.43 -27.44
C GLU A 116 22.78 -24.47 -27.32
N LYS A 117 23.59 -24.39 -26.27
CA LYS A 117 24.63 -25.39 -26.00
C LYS A 117 24.05 -26.79 -25.84
N LYS A 118 22.97 -26.95 -25.06
CA LYS A 118 22.30 -28.25 -24.86
C LYS A 118 21.68 -28.81 -26.14
N ILE A 119 21.18 -27.95 -27.03
CA ILE A 119 20.57 -28.37 -28.29
C ILE A 119 21.67 -28.75 -29.29
N LEU A 120 22.77 -27.98 -29.35
CA LEU A 120 23.92 -28.26 -30.21
C LEU A 120 24.63 -29.57 -29.83
N GLU A 121 24.68 -29.91 -28.54
CA GLU A 121 25.18 -31.20 -28.05
C GLU A 121 24.39 -32.41 -28.60
N ASN A 122 23.18 -32.20 -29.12
CA ASN A 122 22.27 -33.25 -29.59
C ASN A 122 21.99 -33.22 -31.12
N ALA A 123 22.57 -32.30 -31.89
CA ALA A 123 22.18 -32.05 -33.30
C ALA A 123 23.35 -31.86 -34.28
N ASP A 124 23.15 -32.23 -35.56
CA ASP A 124 24.10 -32.03 -36.66
C ASP A 124 24.19 -30.56 -37.11
N SER A 125 25.39 -30.11 -37.48
CA SER A 125 25.76 -28.69 -37.67
C SER A 125 25.09 -27.91 -38.83
N CYS A 126 24.17 -28.52 -39.57
CA CYS A 126 23.67 -28.00 -40.85
C CYS A 126 22.39 -27.14 -40.76
N GLN A 127 21.76 -27.00 -39.58
CA GLN A 127 20.40 -26.41 -39.44
C GLN A 127 20.30 -25.26 -38.43
N MET A 128 21.14 -24.21 -38.57
CA MET A 128 21.19 -23.08 -37.63
C MET A 128 19.85 -22.36 -37.41
N GLU A 129 19.07 -22.10 -38.46
CA GLU A 129 17.77 -21.41 -38.32
C GLU A 129 16.76 -22.25 -37.51
N LYS A 130 16.75 -23.58 -37.72
CA LYS A 130 15.90 -24.49 -36.94
C LYS A 130 16.31 -24.53 -35.47
N HIS A 131 17.61 -24.49 -35.19
CA HIS A 131 18.13 -24.45 -33.81
C HIS A 131 17.68 -23.17 -33.08
N GLN A 132 17.71 -22.01 -33.75
CA GLN A 132 17.26 -20.76 -33.15
C GLN A 132 15.76 -20.79 -32.81
N GLU A 133 14.91 -21.30 -33.72
CA GLU A 133 13.48 -21.45 -33.45
C GLU A 133 13.20 -22.41 -32.28
N GLU A 134 13.96 -23.51 -32.18
CA GLU A 134 13.87 -24.47 -31.08
C GLU A 134 14.28 -23.86 -29.74
N VAL A 135 15.38 -23.10 -29.69
CA VAL A 135 15.82 -22.36 -28.50
C VAL A 135 14.73 -21.37 -28.07
N LEU A 136 14.19 -20.58 -28.98
CA LEU A 136 13.12 -19.61 -28.68
C LEU A 136 11.83 -20.29 -28.20
N ARG A 137 11.50 -21.47 -28.75
CA ARG A 137 10.36 -22.27 -28.29
C ARG A 137 10.59 -22.84 -26.89
N ALA A 138 11.78 -23.33 -26.60
CA ALA A 138 12.16 -23.81 -25.28
C ALA A 138 12.11 -22.67 -24.25
N LEU A 139 12.70 -21.51 -24.57
CA LEU A 139 12.67 -20.31 -23.73
C LEU A 139 11.24 -19.88 -23.39
N ARG A 140 10.34 -19.82 -24.38
CA ARG A 140 8.93 -19.47 -24.15
C ARG A 140 8.20 -20.46 -23.23
N ARG A 141 8.58 -21.74 -23.24
CA ARG A 141 7.99 -22.78 -22.38
C ARG A 141 8.53 -22.75 -20.96
N THR A 142 9.81 -22.46 -20.78
CA THR A 142 10.47 -22.48 -19.47
C THR A 142 10.42 -21.15 -18.74
N THR A 143 10.18 -20.05 -19.46
CA THR A 143 10.16 -18.70 -18.89
C THR A 143 8.75 -18.36 -18.44
N TYR A 144 8.63 -17.90 -17.19
CA TYR A 144 7.37 -17.37 -16.68
C TYR A 144 6.90 -16.18 -17.54
N HIS A 145 5.71 -16.31 -18.11
CA HIS A 145 5.12 -15.26 -18.93
C HIS A 145 4.43 -14.22 -18.04
N TRP A 146 5.22 -13.26 -17.56
CA TRP A 146 4.67 -12.14 -16.81
C TRP A 146 3.76 -11.30 -17.70
N GLN A 147 2.55 -11.04 -17.22
CA GLN A 147 1.61 -10.13 -17.85
C GLN A 147 1.20 -9.04 -16.87
N LYS A 148 1.12 -7.81 -17.38
CA LYS A 148 0.58 -6.68 -16.63
C LYS A 148 -0.91 -6.93 -16.35
N LEU A 149 -1.32 -6.80 -15.10
CA LEU A 149 -2.74 -6.75 -14.75
C LEU A 149 -3.29 -5.35 -15.07
N SER A 150 -4.38 -5.31 -15.83
CA SER A 150 -5.14 -4.09 -16.09
C SER A 150 -6.46 -4.17 -15.35
N TYR A 151 -6.66 -3.29 -14.38
CA TYR A 151 -7.85 -3.28 -13.55
C TYR A 151 -8.96 -2.48 -14.22
N ASN A 152 -10.06 -3.15 -14.55
CA ASN A 152 -11.34 -2.54 -14.91
C ASN A 152 -12.28 -2.57 -13.69
N GLU A 153 -13.50 -2.06 -13.82
CA GLU A 153 -14.49 -2.02 -12.72
C GLU A 153 -14.69 -3.40 -12.08
N GLY A 154 -15.01 -4.42 -12.88
CA GLY A 154 -15.26 -5.78 -12.39
C GLY A 154 -14.05 -6.42 -11.69
N LEU A 155 -12.86 -6.34 -12.29
CA LEU A 155 -11.65 -6.89 -11.67
C LEU A 155 -11.22 -6.10 -10.43
N SER A 156 -11.49 -4.79 -10.37
CA SER A 156 -11.24 -3.96 -9.19
C SER A 156 -12.12 -4.39 -8.03
N LEU A 157 -13.40 -4.69 -8.30
CA LEU A 157 -14.33 -5.22 -7.29
C LEU A 157 -13.89 -6.60 -6.76
N VAL A 158 -13.49 -7.51 -7.66
CA VAL A 158 -12.93 -8.82 -7.28
C VAL A 158 -11.64 -8.64 -6.47
N TYR A 159 -10.78 -7.71 -6.85
CA TYR A 159 -9.55 -7.41 -6.12
C TYR A 159 -9.84 -6.87 -4.71
N MET A 160 -10.81 -5.97 -4.57
CA MET A 160 -11.26 -5.48 -3.27
C MET A 160 -11.73 -6.63 -2.38
N ALA A 161 -12.63 -7.48 -2.87
CA ALA A 161 -13.10 -8.65 -2.12
C ALA A 161 -11.96 -9.60 -1.74
N ALA A 162 -10.94 -9.74 -2.58
CA ALA A 162 -9.82 -10.63 -2.36
C ALA A 162 -8.73 -10.08 -1.41
N ARG A 163 -8.59 -8.75 -1.30
CA ARG A 163 -7.36 -8.13 -0.77
C ARG A 163 -7.56 -6.97 0.19
N LEU A 164 -8.76 -6.39 0.31
CA LEU A 164 -9.00 -5.17 1.09
C LEU A 164 -8.60 -5.34 2.57
N ASP A 165 -9.04 -6.43 3.18
CA ASP A 165 -8.79 -6.79 4.58
C ASP A 165 -7.32 -7.09 4.86
N GLY A 166 -6.70 -7.91 4.03
CA GLY A 166 -5.28 -8.25 4.14
C GLY A 166 -4.38 -7.03 3.91
N GLY A 167 -4.74 -6.17 2.96
CA GLY A 167 -4.05 -4.89 2.72
C GLY A 167 -4.14 -3.96 3.93
N PHE A 168 -5.36 -3.79 4.47
CA PHE A 168 -5.58 -2.97 5.66
C PHE A 168 -4.82 -3.50 6.88
N ALA A 169 -4.87 -4.82 7.13
CA ALA A 169 -4.21 -5.44 8.27
C ALA A 169 -2.68 -5.32 8.21
N ALA A 170 -2.09 -5.55 7.03
CA ALA A 170 -0.64 -5.43 6.83
C ALA A 170 -0.15 -3.99 7.09
N VAL A 171 -0.85 -2.99 6.55
CA VAL A 171 -0.48 -1.58 6.74
C VAL A 171 -0.72 -1.14 8.19
N SER A 172 -1.85 -1.55 8.78
CA SER A 172 -2.14 -1.28 10.20
C SER A 172 -1.06 -1.85 11.12
N ARG A 173 -0.52 -3.03 10.81
CA ARG A 173 0.61 -3.61 11.56
C ARG A 173 1.86 -2.73 11.49
N ALA A 174 2.19 -2.22 10.30
CA ALA A 174 3.33 -1.32 10.12
C ALA A 174 3.12 0.02 10.85
N PHE A 175 1.94 0.62 10.72
CA PHE A 175 1.61 1.88 11.40
C PHE A 175 1.57 1.73 12.92
N HIS A 176 1.11 0.59 13.44
CA HIS A 176 1.21 0.29 14.86
C HIS A 176 2.65 0.29 15.37
N GLU A 177 3.62 -0.22 14.60
CA GLU A 177 5.03 -0.14 15.00
C GLU A 177 5.55 1.30 15.03
N ILE A 178 5.19 2.09 14.03
CA ILE A 178 5.60 3.50 13.95
C ILE A 178 5.03 4.24 15.16
N GLN A 179 3.73 4.11 15.42
CA GLN A 179 3.07 4.78 16.54
C GLN A 179 3.63 4.35 17.90
N ALA A 180 3.87 3.06 18.11
CA ALA A 180 4.41 2.55 19.37
C ALA A 180 5.86 3.00 19.62
N ARG A 181 6.67 3.15 18.57
CA ARG A 181 8.08 3.58 18.69
C ARG A 181 8.24 5.09 18.68
N LEU A 182 7.36 5.81 18.01
CA LEU A 182 7.38 7.27 17.85
C LEU A 182 5.98 7.86 18.13
N PRO A 183 5.54 7.94 19.41
CA PRO A 183 4.20 8.43 19.75
C PRO A 183 3.92 9.88 19.32
N GLU A 184 4.97 10.69 19.22
CA GLU A 184 4.90 12.09 18.77
C GLU A 184 4.76 12.24 17.25
N PHE A 185 4.86 11.15 16.49
CA PHE A 185 4.66 11.19 15.04
C PHE A 185 3.19 11.44 14.71
N GLN A 186 2.90 12.66 14.26
CA GLN A 186 1.56 13.14 13.91
C GLN A 186 1.58 13.72 12.49
N PRO A 187 1.53 12.88 11.45
CA PRO A 187 1.56 13.35 10.06
C PRO A 187 0.33 14.21 9.76
N GLN A 188 0.53 15.29 9.00
CA GLN A 188 -0.54 16.19 8.58
C GLN A 188 -1.06 15.88 7.17
N THR A 189 -0.24 15.24 6.34
CA THR A 189 -0.54 14.91 4.95
C THR A 189 -0.09 13.49 4.65
N LEU A 190 -0.86 12.76 3.85
CA LEU A 190 -0.53 11.42 3.36
C LEU A 190 -0.56 11.40 1.83
N MET A 191 0.49 10.82 1.22
CA MET A 191 0.47 10.43 -0.18
C MET A 191 0.52 8.90 -0.27
N ASP A 192 -0.48 8.32 -0.91
CA ASP A 192 -0.60 6.87 -1.17
C ASP A 192 -0.41 6.62 -2.67
N PHE A 193 0.79 6.15 -3.03
CA PHE A 193 1.16 5.88 -4.42
C PHE A 193 0.95 4.40 -4.77
N GLY A 194 0.12 4.15 -5.78
CA GLY A 194 -0.46 2.83 -6.01
C GLY A 194 -1.58 2.53 -5.02
N SER A 195 -2.44 3.52 -4.76
CA SER A 195 -3.43 3.47 -3.67
C SER A 195 -4.42 2.31 -3.79
N GLY A 196 -4.66 1.79 -5.00
CA GLY A 196 -5.58 0.68 -5.23
C GLY A 196 -6.95 0.96 -4.63
N THR A 197 -7.37 0.14 -3.67
CA THR A 197 -8.65 0.25 -2.95
C THR A 197 -8.64 1.22 -1.77
N GLY A 198 -7.53 1.93 -1.52
CA GLY A 198 -7.39 2.90 -0.43
C GLY A 198 -7.14 2.29 0.95
N SER A 199 -6.63 1.05 1.02
CA SER A 199 -6.35 0.38 2.31
C SER A 199 -5.37 1.16 3.19
N VAL A 200 -4.36 1.81 2.58
CA VAL A 200 -3.38 2.62 3.31
C VAL A 200 -4.04 3.85 3.90
N THR A 201 -4.83 4.56 3.11
CA THR A 201 -5.61 5.73 3.54
C THR A 201 -6.50 5.41 4.74
N TRP A 202 -7.21 4.28 4.71
CA TRP A 202 -8.04 3.82 5.83
C TRP A 202 -7.23 3.47 7.07
N ALA A 203 -6.11 2.76 6.93
CA ALA A 203 -5.24 2.42 8.04
C ALA A 203 -4.59 3.68 8.66
N ALA A 204 -4.21 4.64 7.82
CA ALA A 204 -3.63 5.91 8.24
C ALA A 204 -4.66 6.75 8.98
N HIS A 205 -5.90 6.82 8.48
CA HIS A 205 -7.00 7.51 9.16
C HIS A 205 -7.33 6.86 10.51
N SER A 206 -7.30 5.52 10.59
CA SER A 206 -7.52 4.80 11.85
C SER A 206 -6.41 5.05 12.88
N THR A 207 -5.18 5.32 12.44
CA THR A 207 -4.02 5.54 13.33
C THR A 207 -3.82 7.02 13.70
N TRP A 208 -3.97 7.93 12.72
CA TRP A 208 -3.62 9.36 12.81
C TRP A 208 -4.72 10.29 12.29
N GLY A 209 -5.98 9.86 12.22
CA GLY A 209 -7.09 10.65 11.66
C GLY A 209 -7.34 11.99 12.35
N GLN A 210 -6.85 12.19 13.57
CA GLN A 210 -6.92 13.48 14.27
C GLN A 210 -5.88 14.50 13.77
N SER A 211 -4.72 14.05 13.28
CA SER A 211 -3.66 14.94 12.80
C SER A 211 -3.66 15.09 11.28
N LEU A 212 -4.07 14.06 10.55
CA LEU A 212 -4.14 14.05 9.10
C LEU A 212 -5.24 15.00 8.60
N ARG A 213 -4.87 15.88 7.67
CA ARG A 213 -5.74 16.90 7.07
C ARG A 213 -5.94 16.70 5.57
N GLU A 214 -4.98 16.06 4.92
CA GLU A 214 -4.97 15.85 3.48
C GLU A 214 -4.54 14.42 3.14
N TYR A 215 -5.27 13.81 2.22
CA TYR A 215 -5.01 12.48 1.68
C TYR A 215 -4.91 12.58 0.16
N MET A 216 -3.77 12.20 -0.41
CA MET A 216 -3.53 12.17 -1.85
C MET A 216 -3.38 10.72 -2.30
N CYS A 217 -4.39 10.20 -2.99
CA CYS A 217 -4.37 8.85 -3.55
C CYS A 217 -3.99 8.93 -5.03
N VAL A 218 -2.95 8.19 -5.44
CA VAL A 218 -2.47 8.15 -6.82
C VAL A 218 -2.47 6.70 -7.28
N ASP A 219 -3.16 6.41 -8.38
CA ASP A 219 -3.12 5.11 -9.04
C ASP A 219 -3.19 5.30 -10.56
N SER A 220 -2.69 4.30 -11.29
CA SER A 220 -2.77 4.26 -12.76
C SER A 220 -4.14 3.78 -13.26
N SER A 221 -4.91 3.06 -12.42
CA SER A 221 -6.23 2.55 -12.76
C SER A 221 -7.32 3.52 -12.31
N ALA A 222 -8.05 4.08 -13.28
CA ALA A 222 -9.23 4.91 -13.01
C ALA A 222 -10.30 4.11 -12.23
N ALA A 223 -10.55 2.86 -12.60
CA ALA A 223 -11.53 2.01 -11.92
C ALA A 223 -11.17 1.73 -10.44
N MET A 224 -9.88 1.63 -10.11
CA MET A 224 -9.43 1.52 -8.72
C MET A 224 -9.65 2.82 -7.95
N LEU A 225 -9.34 3.97 -8.56
CA LEU A 225 -9.56 5.27 -7.93
C LEU A 225 -11.03 5.54 -7.66
N GLU A 226 -11.92 5.22 -8.62
CA GLU A 226 -13.37 5.33 -8.43
C GLU A 226 -13.86 4.40 -7.32
N LEU A 227 -13.36 3.17 -7.27
CA LEU A 227 -13.69 2.22 -6.21
C LEU A 227 -13.21 2.71 -4.84
N ALA A 228 -11.96 3.20 -4.75
CA ALA A 228 -11.41 3.76 -3.53
C ALA A 228 -12.18 5.00 -3.07
N GLU A 229 -12.59 5.87 -4.00
CA GLU A 229 -13.39 7.05 -3.69
C GLU A 229 -14.75 6.67 -3.07
N LYS A 230 -15.42 5.66 -3.62
CA LYS A 230 -16.67 5.12 -3.04
C LYS A 230 -16.43 4.53 -1.65
N LEU A 231 -15.36 3.76 -1.48
CA LEU A 231 -14.99 3.18 -0.19
C LEU A 231 -14.65 4.26 0.85
N LEU A 232 -13.98 5.34 0.46
CA LEU A 232 -13.52 6.40 1.37
C LEU A 232 -14.63 7.39 1.77
N LYS A 233 -15.58 7.66 0.89
CA LYS A 233 -16.69 8.59 1.19
C LYS A 233 -17.73 7.98 2.12
N GLY A 234 -17.88 6.66 2.14
CA GLY A 234 -18.96 5.99 2.88
C GLY A 234 -20.34 6.47 2.44
N GLU A 235 -21.38 6.13 3.22
CA GLU A 235 -22.78 6.43 2.93
C GLU A 235 -23.15 7.93 2.99
N ASP A 236 -22.24 8.83 3.35
CA ASP A 236 -22.55 10.26 3.55
C ASP A 236 -22.99 10.99 2.26
N LYS A 237 -22.99 10.33 1.09
CA LYS A 237 -23.46 10.87 -0.19
C LYS A 237 -24.08 9.83 -1.15
N MET A 238 -24.99 8.99 -0.68
CA MET A 238 -25.98 8.35 -1.56
C MET A 238 -27.38 8.89 -1.29
#